data_AF-A0A0F9DB48-F1
#
_entry.id   AF-A0A0F9DB48-F1
#
_cell.length_a   1.000
_cell.length_b   1.000
_cell.length_c   1.000
_cell.angle_alpha   90.00
_cell.angle_beta   90.00
_cell.angle_gamma   90.00
#
_symmetry.space_group_name_H-M   'P 1'
#
loop_
_entity.id
_entity.type
_entity.pdbx_description
1 polymer ?
#
loop_
_entity_poly.entity_id
_entity_poly.type
_entity_poly.pdbx_seq_one_letter_code
_entity_poly.pdbx_strand_id
1 'polypeptide(L)'
;MENQDRLNKPIGTKELPKLEAKEVEVQGLRLDPKTKKGSDKVVGELLVLICKHPDREELIEFTKVKTLKGDNLKVLGLWYSEDSEGNVQKGSSVADLMSFIGVKTLIELEGKKIMTVEQSKDTTYLCVKAY
;
A
#
# COMPACT_ATOMS: atom_id res chain seq x y z
N MET A 1 -26.56 24.95 0.80
CA MET A 1 -26.02 25.86 1.84
C MET A 1 -24.85 25.24 2.63
N GLU A 2 -24.59 23.93 2.58
CA GLU A 2 -23.51 23.28 3.36
C GLU A 2 -22.06 23.58 2.93
N ASN A 3 -21.81 23.99 1.68
CA ASN A 3 -20.44 24.25 1.22
C ASN A 3 -19.88 25.63 1.63
N GLN A 4 -20.73 26.61 1.95
CA GLN A 4 -20.30 27.96 2.33
C GLN A 4 -19.71 28.02 3.75
N ASP A 5 -20.16 27.15 4.64
CA ASP A 5 -19.62 27.02 5.99
C ASP A 5 -18.18 26.48 5.98
N ARG A 6 -17.88 25.51 5.08
CA ARG A 6 -16.54 24.94 4.92
C ARG A 6 -15.51 25.96 4.44
N LEU A 7 -15.93 26.96 3.66
CA LEU A 7 -15.08 28.01 3.10
C LEU A 7 -14.65 29.05 4.15
N ASN A 8 -15.38 29.17 5.26
CA ASN A 8 -15.12 30.14 6.33
C ASN A 8 -14.33 29.57 7.52
N LYS A 9 -13.84 28.33 7.42
CA LYS A 9 -13.08 27.71 8.51
C LYS A 9 -11.65 28.28 8.55
N PRO A 10 -11.18 28.76 9.71
CA PRO A 10 -9.79 29.19 9.87
C PRO A 10 -8.83 27.99 9.80
N ILE A 11 -7.54 28.27 9.54
CA ILE A 11 -6.49 27.25 9.56
C ILE A 11 -6.41 26.65 10.98
N GLY A 12 -6.55 25.33 11.08
CA GLY A 12 -6.37 24.62 12.35
C GLY A 12 -4.90 24.60 12.78
N THR A 13 -4.65 24.69 14.08
CA THR A 13 -3.30 24.69 14.68
C THR A 13 -2.77 23.30 15.03
N LYS A 14 -3.56 22.25 14.81
CA LYS A 14 -3.14 20.86 15.03
C LYS A 14 -2.54 20.32 13.75
N GLU A 15 -1.24 20.07 13.77
CA GLU A 15 -0.56 19.35 12.69
C GLU A 15 -1.05 17.90 12.66
N LEU A 16 -1.22 17.36 11.44
CA LEU A 16 -1.52 15.94 11.28
C LEU A 16 -0.32 15.15 11.81
N PRO A 17 -0.53 14.16 12.72
CA PRO A 17 0.57 13.34 13.22
C PRO A 17 1.27 12.65 12.05
N LYS A 18 2.56 12.93 11.88
CA LYS A 18 3.37 12.28 10.84
C LYS A 18 3.62 10.84 11.27
N LEU A 19 3.17 9.90 10.44
CA LEU A 19 3.48 8.49 10.64
C LEU A 19 4.95 8.24 10.30
N GLU A 20 5.68 7.64 11.23
CA GLU A 20 7.06 7.25 11.02
C GLU A 20 7.14 5.87 10.37
N ALA A 21 8.23 5.61 9.67
CA ALA A 21 8.52 4.29 9.11
C ALA A 21 8.73 3.26 10.23
N LYS A 22 7.70 2.47 10.52
CA LYS A 22 7.70 1.42 11.55
C LYS A 22 7.16 0.11 11.02
N GLU A 23 7.34 -0.93 11.83
CA GLU A 23 6.75 -2.24 11.59
C GLU A 23 5.24 -2.18 11.84
N VAL A 24 4.47 -2.69 10.88
CA VAL A 24 3.01 -2.76 10.93
C VAL A 24 2.56 -4.21 10.84
N GLU A 25 1.47 -4.54 11.52
CA GLU A 25 0.88 -5.88 11.48
C GLU A 25 -0.23 -5.93 10.45
N VAL A 26 -0.16 -6.87 9.49
CA VAL A 26 -1.23 -7.06 8.49
C VAL A 26 -2.43 -7.70 9.18
N GLN A 27 -3.55 -6.99 9.23
CA GLN A 27 -4.81 -7.49 9.79
C GLN A 27 -5.71 -8.08 8.72
N GLY A 28 -5.54 -7.66 7.46
CA GLY A 28 -6.37 -8.15 6.37
C GLY A 28 -5.85 -7.75 5.00
N LEU A 29 -6.43 -8.36 3.98
CA LEU A 29 -6.10 -8.13 2.57
C LEU A 29 -7.40 -7.91 1.79
N ARG A 30 -7.36 -7.04 0.78
CA ARG A 30 -8.45 -6.94 -0.21
C ARG A 30 -7.91 -6.61 -1.59
N LEU A 31 -8.60 -7.09 -2.62
CA LEU A 31 -8.35 -6.67 -4.00
C LEU A 31 -9.34 -5.57 -4.36
N ASP A 32 -8.82 -4.42 -4.80
CA ASP A 32 -9.62 -3.26 -5.15
C ASP A 32 -9.55 -3.05 -6.67
N PRO A 33 -10.64 -3.27 -7.42
CA PRO A 33 -10.64 -3.08 -8.87
C PRO A 33 -10.49 -1.59 -9.17
N LYS A 34 -9.46 -1.24 -9.94
CA LYS A 34 -9.23 0.15 -10.37
C LYS A 34 -9.76 0.36 -11.77
N THR A 35 -10.65 1.34 -11.91
CA THR A 35 -11.17 1.79 -13.20
C THR A 35 -10.30 2.89 -13.80
N LYS A 36 -10.33 3.00 -15.13
CA LYS A 36 -9.65 4.10 -15.83
C LYS A 36 -10.40 5.39 -15.54
N LYS A 37 -9.68 6.48 -15.24
CA LYS A 37 -10.30 7.80 -15.02
C LYS A 37 -11.19 8.17 -16.20
N GLY A 38 -12.50 8.31 -15.96
CA GLY A 38 -13.50 8.66 -16.98
C GLY A 38 -14.08 7.47 -17.76
N SER A 39 -13.90 6.23 -17.30
CA SER A 39 -14.54 5.05 -17.89
C SER A 39 -14.87 4.02 -16.82
N ASP A 40 -15.92 3.25 -17.05
CA ASP A 40 -16.29 2.11 -16.18
C ASP A 40 -15.38 0.88 -16.40
N LYS A 41 -14.46 0.97 -17.38
CA LYS A 41 -13.53 -0.12 -17.70
C LYS A 41 -12.51 -0.31 -16.59
N VAL A 42 -12.54 -1.48 -15.97
CA VAL A 42 -11.52 -1.96 -15.03
C VAL A 42 -10.18 -2.13 -15.76
N VAL A 43 -9.13 -1.53 -15.21
CA VAL A 43 -7.76 -1.54 -15.73
C VAL A 43 -6.94 -2.66 -15.08
N GLY A 44 -7.29 -3.03 -13.86
CA GLY A 44 -6.66 -4.11 -13.11
C GLY A 44 -7.05 -4.05 -11.65
N GLU A 45 -6.58 -5.02 -10.89
CA GLU A 45 -6.84 -5.15 -9.46
C GLU A 45 -5.62 -4.71 -8.66
N LEU A 46 -5.84 -3.90 -7.64
CA LEU A 46 -4.78 -3.44 -6.75
C LEU A 46 -4.95 -4.12 -5.40
N LEU A 47 -3.92 -4.83 -4.96
CA LEU A 47 -3.87 -5.41 -3.63
C LEU A 47 -3.70 -4.30 -2.60
N VAL A 48 -4.63 -4.28 -1.65
CA VAL A 48 -4.65 -3.39 -0.49
C VAL A 48 -4.33 -4.22 0.74
N LEU A 49 -3.22 -3.89 1.39
CA LEU A 49 -2.84 -4.42 2.68
C LEU A 49 -3.48 -3.56 3.76
N ILE A 50 -4.33 -4.15 4.58
CA ILE A 50 -4.95 -3.48 5.72
C ILE A 50 -4.08 -3.79 6.94
N CYS A 51 -3.37 -2.77 7.43
CA CYS A 51 -2.36 -2.94 8.46
C CYS A 51 -2.67 -2.10 9.70
N LYS A 52 -2.35 -2.63 10.87
CA LYS A 52 -2.35 -1.89 12.13
C LYS A 52 -0.99 -1.25 12.36
N HIS A 53 -0.96 0.08 12.44
CA HIS A 53 0.27 0.83 12.70
C HIS A 53 0.41 1.12 14.21
N PRO A 54 1.60 1.00 14.82
CA PRO A 54 1.77 1.24 16.25
C PRO A 54 1.43 2.68 16.69
N ASP A 55 1.68 3.65 15.81
CA ASP A 55 1.41 5.07 16.08
C ASP A 55 -0.05 5.50 15.80
N ARG A 56 -0.94 4.59 15.37
CA ARG A 56 -2.33 4.92 15.04
C ARG A 56 -3.27 3.79 15.37
N GLU A 57 -4.34 4.10 16.11
CA GLU A 57 -5.35 3.09 16.46
C GLU A 57 -6.16 2.60 15.25
N GLU A 58 -6.34 3.48 14.26
CA GLU A 58 -7.03 3.16 13.01
C GLU A 58 -6.18 2.30 12.08
N LEU A 59 -6.84 1.40 11.35
CA LEU A 59 -6.21 0.60 10.30
C LEU A 59 -5.79 1.48 9.13
N ILE A 60 -4.61 1.20 8.60
CA ILE A 60 -4.00 1.93 7.50
C ILE A 60 -3.90 1.01 6.29
N GLU A 61 -4.25 1.54 5.13
CA GLU A 61 -4.20 0.82 3.87
C GLU A 61 -2.90 1.11 3.11
N PHE A 62 -2.18 0.05 2.76
CA PHE A 62 -1.00 0.13 1.91
C PHE A 62 -1.24 -0.53 0.58
N THR A 63 -1.02 0.22 -0.49
CA THR A 63 -1.19 -0.23 -1.89
C THR A 63 0.10 -0.14 -2.70
N LYS A 64 1.20 0.26 -2.05
CA LYS A 64 2.50 0.45 -2.69
C LYS A 64 3.58 -0.26 -1.91
N VAL A 65 4.57 -0.73 -2.65
CA VAL A 65 5.77 -1.38 -2.13
C VAL A 65 7.01 -0.72 -2.73
N LYS A 66 8.06 -0.59 -1.92
CA LYS A 66 9.39 -0.19 -2.37
C LYS A 66 10.22 -1.45 -2.50
N THR A 67 10.67 -1.74 -3.70
CA THR A 67 11.42 -2.96 -4.03
C THR A 67 12.61 -2.65 -4.94
N LEU A 68 13.57 -3.56 -4.99
CA LEU A 68 14.75 -3.47 -5.83
C LEU A 68 14.42 -4.02 -7.23
N LYS A 69 14.54 -3.18 -8.26
CA LYS A 69 14.40 -3.59 -9.67
C LYS A 69 15.69 -3.28 -10.42
N GLY A 70 16.44 -4.33 -10.74
CA GLY A 70 17.84 -4.18 -11.18
C GLY A 70 18.66 -3.56 -10.05
N ASP A 71 19.43 -2.52 -10.35
CA ASP A 71 20.25 -1.81 -9.35
C ASP A 71 19.52 -0.65 -8.64
N ASN A 72 18.22 -0.45 -8.89
CA ASN A 72 17.50 0.73 -8.41
C ASN A 72 16.30 0.38 -7.52
N LEU A 73 16.15 1.12 -6.41
CA LEU A 73 14.95 1.09 -5.59
C LEU A 73 13.81 1.82 -6.31
N LYS A 74 12.69 1.14 -6.49
CA LYS A 74 11.48 1.71 -7.11
C LYS A 74 10.27 1.53 -6.20
N VAL A 75 9.40 2.53 -6.19
CA VAL A 75 8.08 2.44 -5.57
C VAL A 75 7.09 2.00 -6.63
N LEU A 76 6.46 0.85 -6.42
CA LEU A 76 5.50 0.23 -7.33
C LEU A 76 4.16 0.05 -6.62
N GLY A 77 3.07 0.14 -7.37
CA GLY A 77 1.75 -0.27 -6.87
C GLY A 77 1.66 -1.79 -6.80
N LEU A 78 0.98 -2.32 -5.78
CA LEU A 78 0.75 -3.75 -5.59
C LEU A 78 -0.33 -4.27 -6.55
N TRP A 79 -0.06 -4.22 -7.85
CA TRP A 79 -0.99 -4.72 -8.86
C TRP A 79 -1.05 -6.25 -8.83
N TYR A 80 -2.25 -6.79 -8.61
CA TYR A 80 -2.51 -8.21 -8.68
C TYR A 80 -2.62 -8.62 -10.16
N SER A 81 -1.92 -9.70 -10.50
CA SER A 81 -1.94 -10.30 -11.83
C SER A 81 -1.56 -11.77 -11.69
N GLU A 82 -2.12 -12.59 -12.57
CA GLU A 82 -1.96 -14.03 -12.57
C GLU A 82 -1.18 -14.48 -13.81
N ASP A 83 -0.40 -15.54 -13.68
CA ASP A 83 0.25 -16.22 -14.81
C ASP A 83 -0.72 -17.18 -15.51
N SER A 84 -0.22 -17.89 -16.52
CA SER A 84 -1.02 -18.87 -17.29
C SER A 84 -1.53 -20.05 -16.47
N GLU A 85 -0.95 -20.31 -15.29
CA GLU A 85 -1.34 -21.39 -14.39
C GLU A 85 -2.25 -20.90 -13.26
N GLY A 86 -2.60 -19.61 -13.24
CA GLY A 86 -3.45 -19.00 -12.21
C GLY A 86 -2.70 -18.66 -10.91
N ASN A 87 -1.36 -18.63 -10.93
CA ASN A 87 -0.56 -18.23 -9.78
C ASN A 87 -0.19 -16.75 -9.88
N VAL A 88 0.23 -16.14 -8.76
CA VAL A 88 0.72 -14.75 -8.76
C VAL A 88 1.86 -14.59 -9.77
N GLN A 89 1.68 -13.68 -10.73
CA GLN A 89 2.61 -13.46 -11.83
C GLN A 89 4.03 -13.18 -11.33
N LYS A 90 4.98 -14.04 -11.71
CA LYS A 90 6.40 -13.88 -11.37
C LYS A 90 6.94 -12.55 -11.90
N GLY A 91 7.72 -11.86 -11.07
CA GLY A 91 8.31 -10.56 -11.37
C GLY A 91 7.37 -9.36 -11.17
N SER A 92 6.11 -9.60 -10.79
CA SER A 92 5.22 -8.56 -10.28
C SER A 92 5.69 -8.05 -8.92
N SER A 93 5.28 -6.82 -8.56
CA SER A 93 5.57 -6.23 -7.24
C SER A 93 4.96 -7.04 -6.09
N VAL A 94 3.86 -7.74 -6.34
CA VAL A 94 3.23 -8.63 -5.36
C VAL A 94 4.10 -9.86 -5.15
N ALA A 95 4.62 -10.47 -6.22
CA ALA A 95 5.57 -11.59 -6.11
C ALA A 95 6.86 -11.18 -5.40
N ASP A 96 7.38 -9.97 -5.66
CA ASP A 96 8.57 -9.47 -4.95
C ASP A 96 8.32 -9.34 -3.45
N LEU A 97 7.15 -8.80 -3.06
CA LEU A 97 6.74 -8.68 -1.66
C LEU A 97 6.63 -10.06 -0.99
N MET A 98 5.94 -11.00 -1.63
CA MET A 98 5.77 -12.36 -1.10
C MET A 98 7.12 -13.06 -0.93
N SER A 99 8.00 -12.95 -1.93
CA SER A 99 9.35 -13.52 -1.88
C SER A 99 10.20 -12.88 -0.79
N PHE A 100 10.09 -11.56 -0.57
CA PHE A 100 10.84 -10.86 0.47
C PHE A 100 10.39 -11.27 1.88
N ILE A 101 9.09 -11.39 2.11
CA ILE A 101 8.53 -11.81 3.41
C ILE A 101 8.70 -13.32 3.64
N GLY A 102 8.84 -14.09 2.55
CA GLY A 102 9.00 -15.55 2.61
C GLY A 102 7.67 -16.30 2.75
N VAL A 103 6.61 -15.80 2.11
CA VAL A 103 5.27 -16.44 2.08
C VAL A 103 5.00 -17.08 0.73
N LYS A 104 4.19 -18.15 0.71
CA LYS A 104 3.83 -18.86 -0.54
C LYS A 104 2.51 -18.37 -1.13
N THR A 105 1.61 -17.90 -0.28
CA THR A 105 0.28 -17.42 -0.66
C THR A 105 0.02 -16.03 -0.08
N LEU A 106 -0.89 -15.26 -0.68
CA LEU A 106 -1.21 -13.92 -0.19
C LEU A 106 -1.81 -13.93 1.20
N ILE A 107 -2.66 -14.92 1.52
CA ILE A 107 -3.32 -15.03 2.81
C ILE A 107 -2.33 -15.21 3.97
N GLU A 108 -1.16 -15.81 3.72
CA GLU A 108 -0.08 -15.93 4.71
C GLU A 108 0.56 -14.58 5.10
N LEU A 109 0.23 -13.50 4.39
CA LEU A 109 0.61 -12.15 4.81
C LEU A 109 -0.19 -11.71 6.05
N GLU A 110 -1.41 -12.21 6.26
CA GLU A 110 -2.20 -11.87 7.44
C GLU A 110 -1.51 -12.35 8.73
N GLY A 111 -1.50 -11.49 9.73
CA GLY A 111 -0.78 -11.70 10.99
C GLY A 111 0.75 -11.55 10.87
N LYS A 112 1.30 -11.33 9.68
CA LYS A 112 2.73 -11.00 9.55
C LYS A 112 2.97 -9.54 9.90
N LYS A 113 4.16 -9.31 10.42
CA LYS A 113 4.69 -7.97 10.64
C LYS A 113 5.58 -7.58 9.47
N ILE A 114 5.28 -6.42 8.89
CA ILE A 114 5.96 -5.91 7.70
C ILE A 114 6.53 -4.53 7.99
N MET A 115 7.76 -4.28 7.54
CA MET A 115 8.40 -2.98 7.71
C MET A 115 7.85 -1.99 6.68
N THR A 116 7.57 -0.76 7.12
CA THR A 116 7.24 0.35 6.21
C THR A 116 8.44 1.27 6.02
N VAL A 117 8.46 1.99 4.90
CA VAL A 117 9.50 2.97 4.55
C VAL A 117 8.88 4.15 3.81
N GLU A 118 9.52 5.32 3.87
CA GLU A 118 9.13 6.47 3.05
C GLU A 118 9.27 6.16 1.55
N GLN A 119 8.28 6.58 0.77
CA GLN A 119 8.27 6.38 -0.69
C GLN A 119 9.50 7.06 -1.33
N SER A 120 9.79 8.29 -0.95
CA SER A 120 10.99 9.04 -1.37
C SER A 120 11.40 10.03 -0.27
N LYS A 121 12.60 10.62 -0.39
CA LYS A 121 13.07 11.66 0.55
C LYS A 121 12.17 12.90 0.53
N ASP A 122 11.50 13.15 -0.60
CA ASP A 122 10.62 14.31 -0.84
C ASP A 122 9.15 14.02 -0.51
N THR A 123 8.79 12.78 -0.16
CA THR A 123 7.40 12.36 0.07
C THR A 123 7.29 11.62 1.40
N THR A 124 6.53 12.20 2.32
CA THR A 124 6.30 11.68 3.67
C THR A 124 5.35 10.47 3.72
N TYR A 125 4.78 10.06 2.58
CA TYR A 125 3.93 8.88 2.52
C TYR A 125 4.75 7.60 2.67
N LEU A 126 4.25 6.72 3.53
CA LEU A 126 4.82 5.39 3.75
C LEU A 126 4.38 4.41 2.65
N CYS A 127 5.19 3.36 2.48
CA CYS A 127 4.92 2.19 1.65
C CYS A 127 5.61 0.98 2.27
N VAL A 128 5.24 -0.22 1.83
CA VAL A 128 5.82 -1.46 2.36
C VAL A 128 7.25 -1.66 1.83
N LYS A 129 8.16 -2.16 2.67
CA LYS A 129 9.52 -2.50 2.27
C LYS A 129 9.58 -3.93 1.71
N ALA A 130 10.22 -4.11 0.55
CA ALA A 130 10.50 -5.40 -0.06
C ALA A 130 11.87 -5.44 -0.78
N TYR A 131 12.95 -5.06 -0.06
CA TYR A 131 14.35 -5.11 -0.51
C TYR A 131 15.30 -5.29 0.68
#